data_AF-A0A0D5CLG8-F1
#
_entry.id   AF-A0A0D5CLG8-F1
#
_cell.length_a   1.000
_cell.length_b   1.000
_cell.length_c   1.000
_cell.angle_alpha   90.00
_cell.angle_beta   90.00
_cell.angle_gamma   90.00
#
_symmetry.space_group_name_H-M   'P 1'
#
loop_
_entity.id
_entity.type
_entity.pdbx_description
1 polymer ?
#
loop_
_entity_poly.entity_id
_entity_poly.type
_entity_poly.pdbx_seq_one_letter_code
_entity_poly.pdbx_strand_id
1 'polypeptide(L)'
;MDGLVRDVGAHPWAHLEAGYWRIQVEDRPLLGYVMRARAELGDPFTFEVYADARNELGQRIWLRREESLNSAAAWMIQNSDRLIAFAARHAPPLDGAEPNAGAKESDRT
;
A
#
# COMPACT_ATOMS: atom_id res chain seq x y z
N MET A 1 26.33 23.91 -18.84
CA MET A 1 25.09 23.12 -18.92
C MET A 1 24.62 22.91 -17.48
N ASP A 2 23.91 23.89 -16.92
CA ASP A 2 23.42 23.87 -15.54
C ASP A 2 21.90 24.06 -15.56
N GLY A 3 21.17 22.95 -15.72
CA GLY A 3 19.74 22.98 -15.99
C GLY A 3 19.04 21.68 -15.67
N LEU A 4 19.18 21.19 -14.43
CA LEU A 4 18.31 20.17 -13.83
C LEU A 4 18.60 20.23 -12.33
N VAL A 5 18.03 21.13 -11.55
CA VAL A 5 16.67 21.08 -11.03
C VAL A 5 16.35 22.52 -10.59
N ARG A 6 15.50 23.21 -11.33
CA ARG A 6 14.89 24.44 -10.81
C ARG A 6 13.75 24.00 -9.91
N ASP A 7 13.92 24.26 -8.62
CA ASP A 7 12.87 24.39 -7.62
C ASP A 7 11.86 23.22 -7.62
N VAL A 8 11.99 22.28 -6.69
CA VAL A 8 10.91 21.34 -6.38
C VAL A 8 9.79 22.20 -5.81
N GLY A 9 8.97 22.76 -6.72
CA GLY A 9 7.94 23.71 -6.40
C GLY A 9 7.18 23.18 -5.20
N ALA A 10 7.07 24.01 -4.16
CA ALA A 10 6.20 23.77 -3.02
C ALA A 10 4.77 23.66 -3.56
N HIS A 11 4.43 22.47 -4.03
CA HIS A 11 3.13 22.20 -4.61
C HIS A 11 2.14 22.34 -3.45
N PRO A 12 1.07 23.14 -3.61
CA PRO A 12 0.17 23.49 -2.51
C PRO A 12 -0.55 22.28 -1.88
N TRP A 13 -0.45 21.11 -2.53
CA TRP A 13 -0.95 19.83 -2.00
C TRP A 13 0.15 18.78 -1.72
N ALA A 14 1.43 19.09 -1.98
CA ALA A 14 2.54 18.25 -1.54
C ALA A 14 2.76 18.46 -0.04
N HIS A 15 2.00 17.73 0.76
CA HIS A 15 2.21 17.71 2.19
C HIS A 15 3.53 17.00 2.48
N LEU A 16 4.37 17.68 3.26
CA LEU A 16 5.69 17.26 3.73
C LEU A 16 5.64 16.10 4.74
N GLU A 17 4.76 15.10 4.56
CA GLU A 17 4.96 13.78 5.16
C GLU A 17 6.00 13.00 4.32
N ALA A 18 7.20 13.59 4.21
CA ALA A 18 8.34 12.97 3.55
C ALA A 18 8.73 11.72 4.35
N GLY A 19 8.27 10.56 3.90
CA GLY A 19 8.42 9.33 4.66
C GLY A 19 7.38 8.25 4.39
N TYR A 20 6.37 8.51 3.56
CA TYR A 20 5.35 7.52 3.23
C TYR A 20 5.50 7.02 1.79
N TRP A 21 5.77 5.73 1.61
CA TRP A 21 5.91 5.09 0.31
C TRP A 21 4.86 4.01 0.11
N ARG A 22 4.35 3.90 -1.11
CA ARG A 22 3.57 2.77 -1.62
C ARG A 22 4.48 1.90 -2.45
N ILE A 23 4.51 0.60 -2.17
CA ILE A 23 5.32 -0.35 -2.94
C ILE A 23 4.39 -1.22 -3.79
N GLN A 24 4.59 -1.15 -5.11
CA GLN A 24 3.88 -1.92 -6.12
C GLN A 24 4.90 -2.42 -7.14
N VAL A 25 4.63 -3.59 -7.75
CA VAL A 25 5.47 -4.15 -8.82
C VAL A 25 4.61 -4.20 -10.07
N GLU A 26 5.01 -3.46 -11.11
CA GLU A 26 4.31 -3.42 -12.40
C GLU A 26 2.79 -3.18 -12.24
N ASP A 27 1.96 -4.03 -12.82
CA ASP A 27 0.50 -4.02 -12.75
C ASP A 27 -0.07 -4.88 -11.62
N ARG A 28 0.79 -5.45 -10.75
CA ARG A 28 0.34 -6.28 -9.62
C ARG A 28 -0.40 -5.46 -8.57
N PRO A 29 -1.22 -6.10 -7.73
CA PRO A 29 -1.79 -5.46 -6.55
C PRO A 29 -0.73 -4.80 -5.66
N LEU A 30 -1.15 -3.79 -4.90
CA LEU A 30 -0.27 -3.09 -3.97
C LEU A 30 0.32 -4.06 -2.95
N LEU A 31 1.64 -4.03 -2.76
CA LEU A 31 2.31 -4.91 -1.79
C LEU A 31 2.17 -4.37 -0.36
N GLY A 32 2.05 -3.05 -0.22
CA GLY A 32 1.85 -2.37 1.05
C GLY A 32 2.50 -1.00 1.09
N TYR A 33 2.89 -0.60 2.30
CA TYR A 33 3.36 0.75 2.59
C TYR A 33 4.63 0.73 3.44
N VAL A 34 5.46 1.73 3.27
CA VAL A 34 6.64 1.97 4.11
C VAL A 34 6.52 3.35 4.74
N MET A 35 6.69 3.43 6.05
CA MET A 35 6.67 4.67 6.82
C MET A 35 8.04 4.90 7.46
N ARG A 36 8.62 6.07 7.24
CA ARG A 36 9.81 6.52 7.93
C ARG A 36 9.46 6.87 9.37
N ALA A 37 10.12 6.24 10.33
CA ALA A 37 9.89 6.43 11.75
C ALA A 37 11.21 6.71 12.49
N ARG A 38 11.13 7.44 13.59
CA ARG A 38 12.18 7.57 14.60
C ARG A 38 11.53 7.69 15.97
N ALA A 39 12.17 7.16 17.01
CA ALA A 39 11.62 7.22 18.36
C ALA A 39 11.82 8.62 18.95
N GLU A 40 13.05 9.13 18.89
CA GLU A 40 13.40 10.45 19.44
C GLU A 40 14.14 11.35 18.44
N LEU A 41 14.21 12.64 18.78
CA LEU A 41 14.98 13.60 18.00
C LEU A 41 16.47 13.34 18.20
N GLY A 42 17.12 12.76 17.20
CA GLY A 42 18.54 12.42 17.22
C GLY A 42 18.81 10.95 16.87
N ASP A 43 17.79 10.10 16.99
CA ASP A 43 17.88 8.70 16.59
C ASP A 43 18.00 8.54 15.08
N PRO A 44 18.68 7.49 14.60
CA PRO A 44 18.61 7.06 13.22
C PRO A 44 17.17 6.81 12.80
N PHE A 45 16.87 7.16 11.55
CA PHE A 45 15.58 6.79 10.97
C PHE A 45 15.52 5.29 10.70
N THR A 46 14.34 4.75 10.93
CA THR A 46 13.97 3.39 10.56
C THR A 46 12.78 3.44 9.60
N PHE A 47 12.51 2.31 8.96
CA PHE A 47 11.50 2.18 7.92
C PHE A 47 10.56 1.05 8.31
N GLU A 48 9.35 1.43 8.73
CA GLU A 48 8.33 0.50 9.15
C GLU A 48 7.48 0.07 7.95
N VAL A 49 7.34 -1.23 7.76
CA VAL A 49 6.61 -1.85 6.67
C VAL A 49 5.23 -2.26 7.16
N TYR A 50 4.22 -1.87 6.40
CA TYR A 50 2.81 -2.15 6.67
C TYR A 50 2.19 -2.90 5.49
N ALA A 51 1.30 -3.85 5.79
CA ALA A 51 0.55 -4.56 4.77
C ALA A 51 -0.45 -3.63 4.06
N ASP A 52 -0.84 -3.99 2.83
CA ASP A 52 -2.06 -3.48 2.23
C ASP A 52 -3.31 -4.15 2.84
N ALA A 53 -3.45 -4.01 4.16
CA ALA A 53 -4.52 -4.61 4.94
C ALA A 53 -4.81 -3.76 6.16
N ARG A 54 -6.03 -3.87 6.69
CA ARG A 54 -6.44 -3.25 7.94
C ARG A 54 -6.95 -4.32 8.91
N ASN A 55 -6.72 -4.10 10.20
CA ASN A 55 -7.32 -4.92 11.26
C ASN A 55 -8.80 -4.55 11.47
N GLU A 56 -9.48 -5.22 12.40
CA GLU A 56 -10.88 -4.99 12.75
C GLU A 56 -11.17 -3.56 13.23
N LEU A 57 -10.14 -2.85 13.74
CA LEU A 57 -10.22 -1.47 14.17
C LEU A 57 -9.95 -0.47 13.02
N GLY A 58 -9.78 -0.96 11.79
CA GLY A 58 -9.46 -0.14 10.62
C GLY A 58 -8.02 0.37 10.60
N GLN A 59 -7.12 -0.14 11.44
CA GLN A 59 -5.72 0.28 11.49
C GLN A 59 -4.87 -0.55 10.52
N ARG A 60 -3.85 0.06 9.90
CA ARG A 60 -2.92 -0.67 9.05
C ARG A 60 -2.13 -1.69 9.86
N ILE A 61 -1.94 -2.88 9.29
CA ILE A 61 -1.22 -3.96 9.97
C ILE A 61 0.28 -3.76 9.79
N TRP A 62 0.99 -3.50 10.90
CA TRP A 62 2.46 -3.46 10.94
C TRP A 62 3.02 -4.86 10.71
N LEU A 63 4.05 -4.96 9.87
CA LEU A 63 4.69 -6.22 9.53
C LEU A 63 6.10 -6.31 10.09
N ARG A 64 6.90 -5.26 9.87
CA ARG A 64 8.31 -5.25 10.30
C ARG A 64 8.92 -3.87 10.26
N ARG A 65 10.14 -3.76 10.78
CA ARG A 65 11.01 -2.60 10.69
C ARG A 65 12.29 -2.95 9.94
N GLU A 66 12.82 -1.98 9.19
CA GLU A 66 14.04 -2.06 8.40
C GLU A 66 14.91 -0.81 8.61
N GLU A 67 16.20 -0.94 8.35
CA GLU A 67 17.18 0.14 8.52
C GLU A 67 17.21 1.11 7.33
N SER A 68 16.68 0.70 6.17
CA SER A 68 16.62 1.53 4.97
C SER A 68 15.35 1.29 4.15
N LEU A 69 14.94 2.29 3.37
CA LEU A 69 13.85 2.14 2.39
C LEU A 69 14.17 1.05 1.37
N ASN A 70 15.42 0.92 0.94
CA ASN A 70 15.83 -0.08 -0.04
C ASN A 70 15.66 -1.51 0.53
N SER A 71 16.07 -1.73 1.78
CA SER A 71 15.88 -3.01 2.46
C SER A 71 14.39 -3.34 2.62
N ALA A 72 13.58 -2.35 2.99
CA ALA A 72 12.12 -2.50 3.06
C ALA A 72 11.50 -2.87 1.71
N ALA A 73 11.83 -2.14 0.65
CA ALA A 73 11.32 -2.40 -0.69
C ALA A 73 11.77 -3.78 -1.21
N ALA A 74 13.05 -4.12 -1.05
CA ALA A 74 13.60 -5.42 -1.45
C ALA A 74 12.86 -6.56 -0.74
N TRP A 75 12.63 -6.46 0.57
CA TRP A 75 11.88 -7.46 1.31
C TRP A 75 10.45 -7.60 0.80
N MET A 76 9.76 -6.49 0.54
CA MET A 76 8.38 -6.52 0.04
C MET A 76 8.30 -7.19 -1.33
N ILE A 77 9.24 -6.89 -2.24
CA ILE A 77 9.31 -7.50 -3.56
C ILE A 77 9.56 -9.02 -3.44
N GLN A 78 10.53 -9.41 -2.61
CA GLN A 78 10.86 -10.82 -2.34
C GLN A 78 9.71 -11.60 -1.70
N ASN A 79 8.79 -10.93 -1.01
CA ASN A 79 7.63 -11.55 -0.34
C ASN A 79 6.29 -11.21 -1.01
N SER A 80 6.32 -10.74 -2.25
CA SER A 80 5.16 -10.18 -2.95
C SER A 80 3.92 -11.07 -2.90
N ASP A 81 4.04 -12.35 -3.29
CA ASP A 81 2.90 -13.28 -3.32
C ASP A 81 2.28 -13.49 -1.92
N ARG A 82 3.11 -13.52 -0.87
CA ARG A 82 2.65 -13.68 0.52
C ARG A 82 1.92 -12.43 0.99
N LEU A 83 2.40 -11.24 0.61
CA LEU A 83 1.78 -9.97 0.96
C LEU A 83 0.44 -9.79 0.24
N ILE A 84 0.36 -10.15 -1.05
CA ILE A 84 -0.89 -10.11 -1.82
C ILE A 84 -1.92 -11.07 -1.21
N ALA A 85 -1.52 -12.32 -0.94
CA ALA A 85 -2.42 -13.29 -0.31
C ALA A 85 -2.86 -12.86 1.10
N PHE A 86 -1.97 -12.20 1.85
CA PHE A 86 -2.29 -11.64 3.16
C PHE A 86 -3.33 -10.52 3.06
N ALA A 87 -3.14 -9.58 2.13
CA ALA A 87 -4.07 -8.50 1.86
C ALA A 87 -5.46 -9.04 1.47
N ALA A 88 -5.51 -10.00 0.55
CA ALA A 88 -6.76 -10.62 0.10
C ALA A 88 -7.56 -11.27 1.24
N ARG A 89 -6.89 -11.88 2.24
CA ARG A 89 -7.55 -12.46 3.42
C ARG A 89 -8.14 -11.41 4.37
N HIS A 90 -7.66 -10.18 4.33
CA HIS A 90 -8.12 -9.06 5.15
C HIS A 90 -8.98 -8.07 4.36
N ALA A 91 -9.24 -8.34 3.08
CA ALA A 91 -10.18 -7.57 2.32
C ALA A 91 -11.59 -7.80 2.90
N PRO A 92 -12.40 -6.75 3.04
CA PRO A 92 -13.80 -6.94 3.36
C PRO A 92 -14.44 -7.87 2.30
N PRO A 93 -15.46 -8.66 2.68
CA PRO A 93 -16.24 -9.41 1.70
C PRO A 93 -16.67 -8.48 0.57
N LEU A 94 -16.53 -8.94 -0.68
CA LEU A 94 -17.08 -8.24 -1.82
C LEU A 94 -18.61 -8.30 -1.71
N ASP A 95 -19.21 -7.37 -0.97
CA ASP A 95 -20.64 -7.13 -1.02
C ASP A 95 -20.99 -6.65 -2.44
N GLY A 96 -21.53 -7.55 -3.27
CA GLY A 96 -22.04 -7.17 -4.59
C GLY A 96 -21.92 -8.16 -5.74
N ALA A 97 -21.54 -9.43 -5.53
CA ALA A 97 -21.87 -10.45 -6.52
C ALA A 97 -23.32 -10.92 -6.30
N GLU A 98 -24.29 -10.07 -6.63
CA GLU A 98 -25.66 -10.54 -6.76
C GLU A 98 -25.68 -11.68 -7.79
N PRO A 99 -26.19 -12.88 -7.43
CA PRO A 99 -26.43 -13.90 -8.43
C PRO A 99 -27.49 -13.36 -9.38
N ASN A 100 -27.14 -13.24 -10.66
CA ASN A 100 -28.08 -12.90 -11.74
C ASN A 100 -29.22 -13.93 -11.72
N ALA A 101 -30.28 -13.59 -10.97
CA ALA A 101 -31.49 -14.35 -10.87
C ALA A 101 -32.24 -14.17 -12.19
N GLY A 102 -32.02 -15.12 -13.10
CA GLY A 102 -32.94 -15.53 -14.15
C GLY A 102 -33.68 -14.41 -14.85
N ALA A 103 -33.17 -14.03 -16.03
CA ALA A 103 -34.02 -13.51 -17.09
C ALA A 103 -35.24 -14.45 -17.22
N LYS A 104 -36.39 -14.03 -16.69
CA LYS A 104 -37.67 -14.67 -16.96
C LYS A 104 -37.95 -14.50 -18.45
N GLU A 105 -37.75 -15.59 -19.17
CA GLU A 105 -38.70 -16.16 -20.12
C GLU A 105 -39.78 -15.17 -20.57
N SER A 106 -39.47 -14.42 -21.62
CA SER A 106 -40.47 -13.79 -22.48
C SER A 106 -40.84 -14.81 -23.55
N ASP A 107 -41.71 -15.76 -23.21
CA ASP A 107 -42.43 -16.54 -24.21
C ASP A 107 -43.83 -16.92 -23.69
N ARG A 108 -44.78 -16.93 -24.62
CA ARG A 108 -46.23 -17.11 -24.51
C ARG A 108 -47.06 -15.93 -24.01
N THR A 109 -48.15 -15.53 -24.65
CA THR A 109 -48.80 -15.75 -25.96
C THR A 109 -49.87 -14.66 -26.03
#